data_AF-A0A166AQZ7-F1
#
_entry.id   AF-A0A166AQZ7-F1
#
_cell.length_a   1.000
_cell.length_b   1.000
_cell.length_c   1.000
_cell.angle_alpha   90.00
_cell.angle_beta   90.00
_cell.angle_gamma   90.00
#
_symmetry.space_group_name_H-M   'P 1'
#
loop_
_entity.id
_entity.type
_entity.pdbx_description
1 polymer ?
#
loop_
_entity_poly.entity_id
_entity_poly.type
_entity_poly.pdbx_seq_one_letter_code
_entity_poly.pdbx_strand_id
1 'polypeptide(L)' 'MIDLIVALGLVLVIEGVVYALAPGHLKEFMRKAQEIPDQSLRLGGVAAMALGVLIVWLVRSLTG' A
#
# COMPACT_ATOMS: atom_id res chain seq x y z
N MET A 1 -20.86 -2.91 2.33
CA MET A 1 -20.27 -3.74 3.43
C MET A 1 -19.34 -4.81 2.87
N ILE A 2 -19.73 -5.48 1.77
CA ILE A 2 -18.87 -6.43 1.04
C ILE A 2 -17.60 -5.75 0.48
N ASP A 3 -17.67 -4.49 0.08
CA ASP A 3 -16.55 -3.76 -0.54
C ASP A 3 -15.32 -3.68 0.37
N LEU A 4 -15.50 -3.59 1.70
CA LEU A 4 -14.40 -3.59 2.66
C LEU A 4 -13.71 -4.97 2.71
N ILE A 5 -14.49 -6.04 2.69
CA ILE A 5 -13.99 -7.42 2.69
C ILE A 5 -13.23 -7.68 1.37
N VAL A 6 -13.77 -7.21 0.25
CA VAL A 6 -13.11 -7.30 -1.07
C VAL A 6 -11.79 -6.52 -1.06
N ALA A 7 -11.79 -5.28 -0.57
CA ALA A 7 -10.58 -4.47 -0.48
C ALA A 7 -9.51 -5.14 0.40
N LEU A 8 -9.91 -5.71 1.54
CA LEU A 8 -9.02 -6.47 2.42
C LEU A 8 -8.45 -7.71 1.71
N GLY A 9 -9.29 -8.47 1.01
CA GLY A 9 -8.87 -9.62 0.22
C GLY A 9 -7.86 -9.25 -0.87
N LEU A 10 -8.09 -8.13 -1.57
CA LEU A 10 -7.17 -7.62 -2.59
C LEU A 10 -5.82 -7.22 -2.00
N VAL A 11 -5.79 -6.54 -0.84
CA VAL A 11 -4.54 -6.20 -0.14
C VAL A 11 -3.74 -7.47 0.18
N LEU A 12 -4.39 -8.51 0.71
CA LEU A 12 -3.73 -9.78 1.02
C LEU A 12 -3.18 -10.50 -0.22
N VAL A 13 -3.92 -10.47 -1.33
CA VAL A 13 -3.44 -11.04 -2.61
C VAL A 13 -2.21 -10.30 -3.10
N ILE A 14 -2.25 -8.96 -3.11
CA ILE A 14 -1.12 -8.13 -3.59
C ILE A 14 0.11 -8.36 -2.71
N GLU A 15 -0.05 -8.29 -1.39
CA GLU A 15 1.01 -8.61 -0.43
C GLU A 15 1.57 -10.02 -0.66
N GLY A 16 0.70 -11.03 -0.74
CA GLY A 16 1.07 -12.43 -0.97
C GLY A 16 1.87 -12.65 -2.26
N VAL A 17 1.49 -11.97 -3.34
CA VAL A 17 2.22 -12.02 -4.63
C VAL A 17 3.64 -11.48 -4.48
N VAL A 18 3.82 -10.37 -3.75
CA VAL A 18 5.16 -9.81 -3.49
C VAL A 18 6.01 -10.79 -2.67
N TYR A 19 5.45 -11.40 -1.62
CA TYR A 19 6.15 -12.43 -0.84
C TYR A 19 6.54 -13.65 -1.69
N ALA A 20 5.66 -14.10 -2.58
CA ALA A 20 5.87 -15.31 -3.37
C ALA A 20 6.84 -15.11 -4.55
N LEU A 21 6.72 -14.01 -5.28
CA LEU A 21 7.51 -13.76 -6.50
C LEU A 21 8.87 -13.12 -6.21
N ALA A 22 8.96 -12.27 -5.18
CA ALA A 22 10.15 -11.46 -4.94
C ALA A 22 10.55 -11.37 -3.45
N PRO A 23 10.69 -12.49 -2.72
CA PRO A 23 11.01 -12.47 -1.29
C PRO A 23 12.37 -11.83 -0.98
N GLY A 24 13.35 -11.93 -1.88
CA GLY A 24 14.66 -11.30 -1.73
C GLY A 24 14.59 -9.76 -1.78
N HIS A 25 13.87 -9.23 -2.76
CA HIS A 25 13.65 -7.78 -2.91
C HIS A 25 12.92 -7.19 -1.71
N LEU A 26 11.94 -7.91 -1.18
CA LEU A 26 11.22 -7.47 0.01
C LEU A 26 12.14 -7.37 1.24
N LYS A 27 12.99 -8.38 1.47
CA LYS A 27 13.97 -8.34 2.57
C LYS A 27 14.95 -7.18 2.42
N GLU A 28 15.41 -6.91 1.21
CA GLU A 28 16.30 -5.78 0.96
C GLU A 28 15.60 -4.43 1.17
N PHE A 29 14.35 -4.31 0.74
CA PHE A 29 13.53 -3.13 0.98
C PHE A 29 13.34 -2.88 2.48
N MET A 30 13.03 -3.92 3.26
CA MET A 30 12.91 -3.81 4.72
C MET A 30 14.22 -3.37 5.38
N ARG A 31 15.36 -3.87 4.91
CA ARG A 31 16.67 -3.43 5.40
C ARG A 31 16.91 -1.95 5.13
N LYS A 32 16.64 -1.49 3.90
CA LYS A 32 16.75 -0.06 3.54
C LYS A 32 15.77 0.80 4.33
N ALA A 33 14.56 0.30 4.61
CA ALA A 33 13.58 1.03 5.39
C ALA A 33 14.05 1.31 6.83
N GLN A 34 14.88 0.45 7.42
CA GLN A 34 15.46 0.69 8.76
C GLN A 34 16.50 1.82 8.77
N GLU A 35 17.09 2.16 7.62
CA GLU A 35 18.06 3.25 7.48
C GLU A 35 17.36 4.61 7.25
N ILE A 36 16.06 4.61 6.93
CA ILE A 36 15.27 5.82 6.69
C ILE A 36 14.79 6.38 8.05
N PRO A 37 14.98 7.69 8.32
CA PRO A 37 14.44 8.32 9.52
C PRO A 37 12.91 8.18 9.62
N ASP A 38 12.40 7.91 10.83
CA ASP A 38 10.96 7.75 11.09
C ASP A 38 10.10 8.90 10.56
N GLN A 39 10.61 10.14 10.62
CA GLN A 39 9.91 11.31 10.12
C GLN A 39 9.70 11.25 8.60
N SER A 40 10.71 10.83 7.84
CA SER A 40 10.62 10.66 6.39
C SER A 40 9.66 9.53 6.03
N LEU A 41 9.71 8.42 6.78
CA LEU A 41 8.80 7.29 6.58
C LEU A 41 7.35 7.69 6.88
N ARG A 42 7.12 8.48 7.94
CA ARG A 42 5.80 9.04 8.27
C ARG A 42 5.26 9.96 7.18
N LEU A 43 6.09 10.87 6.67
CA LEU A 43 5.69 11.78 5.59
C LEU A 43 5.34 11.01 4.31
N GLY A 44 6.17 10.02 3.95
CA GLY A 44 5.89 9.12 2.83
C GLY A 44 4.58 8.36 3.01
N GLY A 45 4.33 7.83 4.21
CA GLY A 45 3.07 7.16 4.56
C GLY A 45 1.85 8.08 4.45
N VAL A 46 1.94 9.31 4.97
CA VAL A 46 0.85 10.31 4.85
C VAL A 46 0.59 10.67 3.39
N ALA A 47 1.63 10.87 2.59
CA ALA A 47 1.49 11.14 1.16
C ALA A 47 0.82 9.97 0.42
N ALA A 48 1.25 8.72 0.70
CA ALA A 48 0.65 7.52 0.13
C ALA A 48 -0.82 7.35 0.53
N MET A 49 -1.17 7.60 1.79
CA MET A 49 -2.56 7.59 2.25
C MET A 49 -3.41 8.65 1.53
N ALA A 50 -2.91 9.88 1.42
CA ALA A 50 -3.63 10.97 0.75
C ALA A 50 -3.88 10.64 -0.74
N LEU A 51 -2.88 10.10 -1.42
CA LEU A 51 -3.00 9.64 -2.81
C LEU A 51 -4.01 8.50 -2.94
N GLY A 52 -3.98 7.51 -2.04
CA GLY A 52 -4.93 6.40 -2.03
C GLY A 52 -6.38 6.89 -1.89
N VAL A 53 -6.63 7.81 -0.95
CA VAL A 53 -7.96 8.43 -0.78
C VAL A 53 -8.38 9.20 -2.03
N LEU A 54 -7.46 9.98 -2.63
CA LEU A 54 -7.74 10.74 -3.85
C LEU A 54 -8.12 9.82 -5.01
N ILE A 55 -7.40 8.72 -5.22
CA ILE A 55 -7.69 7.73 -6.26
C ILE A 55 -9.08 7.12 -6.05
N VAL A 56 -9.38 6.66 -4.83
CA VAL A 56 -10.70 6.07 -4.51
C VAL A 56 -11.81 7.09 -4.73
N TRP A 57 -11.61 8.34 -4.32
CA TRP A 57 -12.58 9.42 -4.52
C TRP A 57 -12.81 9.70 -6.01
N LEU A 58 -11.75 9.83 -6.80
CA LEU A 58 -11.84 10.07 -8.25
C LEU A 58 -12.58 8.94 -8.97
N VAL A 59 -12.18 7.68 -8.75
CA VAL A 59 -12.82 6.52 -9.38
C VAL A 59 -14.31 6.45 -9.02
N ARG A 60 -14.64 6.68 -7.74
CA ARG A 60 -16.03 6.66 -7.29
C ARG A 60 -16.85 7.84 -7.82
N SER A 61 -16.23 9.01 -7.99
CA SER A 61 -16.89 10.19 -8.58
C SER A 61 -17.15 10.06 -10.07
N LEU A 62 -16.33 9.31 -10.81
CA LEU A 62 -16.47 9.06 -12.24
C LEU A 62 -17.46 7.93 -12.57
N THR A 63 -17.66 7.01 -11.63
CA THR A 63 -18.53 5.83 -11.79
C THR A 63 -19.90 6.00 -11.10
N GLY A 64 -20.10 7.14 -10.42
CA GLY A 64 -21.31 7.48 -9.67
C GLY A 64 -22.24 8.43 -10.40
#